data_AF-A0A7C4KJ57-F1
#
_entry.id   AF-A0A7C4KJ57-F1
#
_cell.length_a   1.000
_cell.length_b   1.000
_cell.length_c   1.000
_cell.angle_alpha   90.00
_cell.angle_beta   90.00
_cell.angle_gamma   90.00
#
_symmetry.space_group_name_H-M   'P 1'
#
loop_
_entity.id
_entity.type
_entity.pdbx_description
1 polymer ?
#
loop_
_entity_poly.entity_id
_entity_poly.type
_entity_poly.pdbx_seq_one_letter_code
_entity_poly.pdbx_strand_id
1 'polypeptide(L)'
;MIAKLQFGRTGHLSTRTLFGAAAFYNVTQAEADQTMELLFQYGINHIDTAASYGDSEIRLGPWIEKHRHEFFLASKTGERTYEKARAEIRRSLERLRTD
;
A
#
# COMPACT_ATOMS: atom_id res chain seq x y z
N MET A 1 9.79 -0.61 -19.27
CA MET A 1 9.95 -0.22 -17.86
C MET A 1 9.33 1.15 -17.65
N ILE A 2 8.51 1.32 -16.61
CA ILE A 2 7.82 2.60 -16.32
C ILE A 2 8.87 3.60 -15.81
N ALA A 3 8.86 4.83 -16.35
CA ALA A 3 9.78 5.88 -15.91
C ALA A 3 9.57 6.20 -14.41
N LYS A 4 10.63 6.62 -13.73
CA LYS A 4 10.59 7.03 -12.31
C LYS A 4 10.88 8.51 -12.16
N LEU A 5 10.24 9.18 -11.22
CA LEU A 5 10.51 10.57 -10.83
C LEU A 5 10.51 10.72 -9.31
N GLN A 6 11.16 11.78 -8.83
CA GLN A 6 11.22 12.07 -7.40
C GLN A 6 9.83 12.40 -6.85
N PHE A 7 9.45 11.72 -5.77
CA PHE A 7 8.18 11.95 -5.09
C PHE A 7 8.33 13.07 -4.05
N GLY A 8 7.99 14.29 -4.45
CA GLY A 8 8.13 15.48 -3.60
C GLY A 8 9.57 15.65 -3.11
N ARG A 9 9.74 15.80 -1.79
CA ARG A 9 11.06 15.89 -1.13
C ARG A 9 11.42 14.63 -0.32
N THR A 10 10.76 13.51 -0.58
CA THR A 10 10.92 12.27 0.21
C THR A 10 12.22 11.51 -0.07
N GLY A 11 12.91 11.83 -1.18
CA GLY A 11 14.05 11.05 -1.66
C GLY A 11 13.67 9.76 -2.41
N HIS A 12 12.39 9.36 -2.41
CA HIS A 12 11.92 8.20 -3.15
C HIS A 12 11.73 8.51 -4.64
N LEU A 13 12.24 7.62 -5.51
CA LEU A 13 11.99 7.62 -6.95
C LEU A 13 10.79 6.73 -7.27
N SER A 14 9.61 7.34 -7.37
CA SER A 14 8.36 6.65 -7.64
C SER A 14 8.18 6.41 -9.14
N THR A 15 7.65 5.26 -9.53
CA THR A 15 7.14 5.05 -10.88
C THR A 15 6.09 6.11 -11.23
N ARG A 16 6.04 6.52 -12.51
CA ARG A 16 5.07 7.53 -12.98
C ARG A 16 3.61 7.13 -12.74
N THR A 17 3.35 5.83 -12.60
CA THR A 17 2.08 5.26 -12.18
C THR A 17 2.25 4.55 -10.84
N LEU A 18 1.27 4.70 -9.96
CA LEU A 18 1.16 3.97 -8.70
C LEU A 18 -0.05 3.03 -8.74
N PHE A 19 -0.10 2.06 -7.85
CA PHE A 19 -1.24 1.16 -7.72
C PHE A 19 -2.17 1.62 -6.59
N GLY A 20 -3.45 1.86 -6.92
CA GLY A 20 -4.50 2.16 -5.95
C GLY A 20 -5.16 0.87 -5.45
N ALA A 21 -4.85 0.48 -4.22
CA ALA A 21 -5.33 -0.75 -3.59
C ALA A 21 -6.79 -0.70 -3.12
N ALA A 22 -7.53 0.37 -3.40
CA ALA A 22 -9.00 0.34 -3.36
C ALA A 22 -9.56 -0.78 -4.26
N ALA A 23 -8.82 -1.18 -5.30
CA ALA A 23 -9.12 -2.36 -6.11
C ALA A 23 -9.22 -3.66 -5.30
N PHE A 24 -8.59 -3.72 -4.11
CA PHE A 24 -8.62 -4.88 -3.22
C PHE A 24 -9.73 -4.83 -2.17
N TYR A 25 -10.74 -3.95 -2.33
CA TYR A 25 -11.78 -3.74 -1.32
C TYR A 25 -12.49 -5.03 -0.88
N ASN A 26 -12.83 -5.93 -1.82
CA ASN A 26 -13.53 -7.19 -1.54
C ASN A 26 -13.07 -8.31 -2.49
N VAL A 27 -11.79 -8.34 -2.81
CA VAL A 27 -11.20 -9.42 -3.63
C VAL A 27 -10.66 -10.52 -2.71
N THR A 28 -10.54 -11.72 -3.26
CA THR A 28 -9.87 -12.84 -2.60
C THR A 28 -8.36 -12.58 -2.50
N GLN A 29 -7.67 -13.32 -1.61
CA GLN A 29 -6.21 -13.25 -1.54
C GLN A 29 -5.56 -13.65 -2.86
N ALA A 30 -6.09 -14.66 -3.56
CA ALA A 30 -5.54 -15.13 -4.82
C ALA A 30 -5.58 -14.06 -5.92
N GLU A 31 -6.68 -13.31 -6.02
CA GLU A 31 -6.80 -12.18 -6.97
C GLU A 31 -5.83 -11.04 -6.64
N ALA A 32 -5.67 -10.73 -5.34
CA ALA A 32 -4.71 -9.75 -4.88
C ALA A 32 -3.27 -10.20 -5.20
N ASP A 33 -2.93 -11.47 -4.96
CA ASP A 33 -1.61 -12.03 -5.23
C ASP A 33 -1.28 -11.99 -6.73
N GLN A 34 -2.22 -12.37 -7.60
CA GLN A 34 -2.06 -12.26 -9.05
C GLN A 34 -1.83 -10.82 -9.50
N THR A 35 -2.55 -9.88 -8.91
CA THR A 35 -2.36 -8.46 -9.19
C THR A 35 -0.97 -8.00 -8.74
N MET A 36 -0.56 -8.33 -7.52
CA MET A 36 0.73 -7.95 -6.97
C MET A 36 1.90 -8.52 -7.77
N GLU A 37 1.82 -9.77 -8.23
CA GLU A 37 2.81 -10.38 -9.12
C GLU A 37 2.96 -9.58 -10.42
N LEU A 38 1.83 -9.15 -11.02
CA LEU A 38 1.84 -8.30 -12.20
C LEU A 38 2.50 -6.94 -11.91
N LEU A 39 2.17 -6.30 -10.78
CA LEU A 39 2.79 -5.01 -10.40
C LEU A 39 4.32 -5.15 -10.25
N PHE A 40 4.78 -6.24 -9.64
CA PHE A 40 6.19 -6.60 -9.52
C PHE A 40 6.86 -6.75 -10.88
N GLN A 41 6.25 -7.53 -11.78
CA GLN A 41 6.76 -7.76 -13.12
C GLN A 41 6.99 -6.45 -13.90
N TYR A 42 6.13 -5.46 -13.72
CA TYR A 42 6.25 -4.15 -14.37
C TYR A 42 7.06 -3.12 -13.57
N GLY A 43 7.52 -3.48 -12.37
CA GLY A 43 8.37 -2.67 -11.51
C GLY A 43 7.67 -1.46 -10.87
N ILE A 44 6.35 -1.54 -10.67
CA ILE A 44 5.58 -0.52 -9.93
C ILE A 44 6.06 -0.54 -8.48
N ASN A 45 6.40 0.62 -7.93
CA ASN A 45 7.06 0.71 -6.62
C ASN A 45 6.35 1.66 -5.64
N HIS A 46 5.11 2.05 -5.93
CA HIS A 46 4.30 2.90 -5.07
C HIS A 46 2.89 2.35 -4.99
N ILE A 47 2.44 2.07 -3.78
CA ILE A 47 1.11 1.54 -3.48
C ILE A 47 0.37 2.53 -2.58
N ASP A 48 -0.85 2.84 -2.97
CA ASP A 48 -1.79 3.67 -2.22
C ASP A 48 -2.92 2.80 -1.65
N THR A 49 -3.17 2.90 -0.35
CA THR A 49 -4.27 2.21 0.35
C THR A 49 -4.92 3.13 1.39
N ALA A 50 -5.88 2.62 2.16
CA ALA A 50 -6.46 3.31 3.31
C ALA A 50 -7.09 2.32 4.28
N ALA A 51 -7.19 2.70 5.56
CA ALA A 51 -7.89 1.92 6.57
C ALA A 51 -9.37 1.65 6.23
N SER A 52 -9.96 2.50 5.39
CA SER A 52 -11.36 2.41 4.94
C SER A 52 -11.55 1.62 3.65
N TYR A 53 -10.48 1.15 2.99
CA TYR A 53 -10.58 0.42 1.71
C TYR A 53 -10.82 -1.07 1.93
N GLY A 54 -11.94 -1.44 2.57
CA GLY A 54 -12.35 -2.83 2.77
C GLY A 54 -11.20 -3.70 3.30
N ASP A 55 -10.91 -4.80 2.60
CA ASP A 55 -9.85 -5.74 2.96
C ASP A 55 -8.45 -5.37 2.42
N SER A 56 -8.29 -4.24 1.73
CA SER A 56 -7.06 -3.91 0.99
C SER A 56 -5.77 -4.00 1.81
N GLU A 57 -5.74 -3.45 3.03
CA GLU A 57 -4.57 -3.52 3.91
C GLU A 57 -4.25 -4.97 4.31
N ILE A 58 -5.27 -5.79 4.53
CA ILE A 58 -5.14 -7.22 4.86
C ILE A 58 -4.58 -7.98 3.65
N ARG A 59 -5.08 -7.68 2.44
CA ARG A 59 -4.62 -8.30 1.19
C ARG A 59 -3.17 -7.95 0.84
N LEU A 60 -2.77 -6.70 1.12
CA LEU A 60 -1.41 -6.22 0.93
C LEU A 60 -0.42 -6.77 1.97
N GLY A 61 -0.87 -7.03 3.21
CA GLY A 61 -0.01 -7.43 4.33
C GLY A 61 1.06 -8.49 4.00
N PRO A 62 0.71 -9.66 3.44
CA PRO A 62 1.69 -10.69 3.08
C PRO A 62 2.75 -10.26 2.07
N TRP A 63 2.44 -9.30 1.19
CA TRP A 63 3.41 -8.76 0.22
C TRP A 63 4.29 -7.69 0.84
N ILE A 64 3.71 -6.81 1.66
CA ILE A 64 4.47 -5.77 2.36
C ILE A 64 5.45 -6.41 3.34
N GLU A 65 5.05 -7.44 4.08
CA GLU A 65 5.94 -8.20 4.98
C GLU A 65 7.20 -8.73 4.26
N LYS A 66 7.05 -9.20 3.02
CA LYS A 66 8.15 -9.78 2.23
C LYS A 66 8.99 -8.74 1.48
N HIS A 67 8.36 -7.64 1.06
CA HIS A 67 8.93 -6.71 0.08
C HIS A 67 8.88 -5.25 0.54
N ARG A 68 8.87 -5.01 1.85
CA ARG A 68 8.64 -3.68 2.44
C ARG A 68 9.51 -2.58 1.83
N HIS A 69 10.76 -2.91 1.53
CA HIS A 69 11.77 -1.96 1.05
C HIS A 69 11.63 -1.64 -0.45
N GLU A 70 10.88 -2.46 -1.20
CA GLU A 70 10.69 -2.30 -2.63
C GLU A 70 9.55 -1.32 -2.95
N PHE A 71 8.65 -1.09 -1.98
CA PHE A 71 7.51 -0.20 -2.12
C PHE A 71 7.61 1.06 -1.27
N PHE A 72 7.21 2.19 -1.85
CA PHE A 72 6.66 3.30 -1.10
C PHE A 72 5.18 3.01 -0.82
N LEU A 73 4.85 2.90 0.46
CA LEU A 73 3.52 2.52 0.94
C LEU A 73 2.83 3.74 1.56
N ALA A 74 1.71 4.15 0.97
CA ALA A 74 0.87 5.22 1.49
C ALA A 74 -0.44 4.63 2.04
N SER A 75 -0.77 4.90 3.30
CA SER A 75 -2.11 4.66 3.86
C SER A 75 -2.70 5.97 4.39
N LYS A 76 -4.00 5.96 4.65
CA LYS A 76 -4.80 7.13 5.01
C LYS A 76 -5.69 6.80 6.19
N THR A 77 -5.86 7.78 7.08
CA THR A 77 -6.88 7.77 8.13
C THR A 77 -7.92 8.84 7.86
N GLY A 78 -9.18 8.52 8.12
CA GLY A 78 -10.29 9.49 8.07
C GLY A 78 -10.50 10.21 9.41
N GLU A 79 -9.87 9.71 10.47
CA GLU A 79 -10.10 10.16 11.84
C GLU A 79 -9.54 11.55 12.09
N ARG A 80 -10.27 12.34 12.90
CA ARG A 80 -9.96 13.77 13.13
C ARG A 80 -9.39 14.07 14.50
N THR A 81 -9.58 13.17 15.47
CA THR A 81 -8.96 13.31 16.79
C THR A 81 -7.66 12.55 16.85
N TYR A 82 -6.72 13.04 17.65
CA TYR A 82 -5.42 12.40 17.84
C TYR A 82 -5.55 10.92 18.23
N GLU A 83 -6.35 10.61 19.26
CA GLU A 83 -6.47 9.24 19.75
C GLU A 83 -7.02 8.27 18.70
N LYS A 84 -8.04 8.70 17.94
CA LYS A 84 -8.65 7.85 16.91
C LYS A 84 -7.72 7.66 15.72
N ALA A 85 -7.09 8.73 15.23
CA ALA A 85 -6.12 8.66 14.14
C ALA A 85 -4.92 7.78 14.52
N ARG A 86 -4.40 7.95 15.75
CA ARG A 86 -3.29 7.15 16.27
C ARG A 86 -3.64 5.67 16.40
N ALA A 87 -4.86 5.35 16.84
CA ALA A 87 -5.33 3.97 16.93
C ALA A 87 -5.52 3.33 15.55
N GLU A 88 -6.11 4.07 14.61
CA GLU A 88 -6.32 3.60 13.24
C GLU A 88 -5.00 3.38 12.49
N ILE A 89 -4.04 4.30 12.61
CA ILE A 89 -2.72 4.15 11.99
C ILE A 89 -2.00 2.91 12.53
N ARG A 90 -2.07 2.61 13.83
CA ARG A 90 -1.49 1.37 14.37
C ARG A 90 -2.17 0.12 13.84
N ARG A 91 -3.49 0.14 13.74
CA ARG A 91 -4.24 -0.97 13.13
C ARG A 91 -3.86 -1.17 11.66
N SER A 92 -3.61 -0.09 10.93
CA SER A 92 -3.08 -0.16 9.55
C SER A 92 -1.71 -0.82 9.51
N LEU A 93 -0.78 -0.44 10.41
CA LEU A 93 0.54 -1.08 10.52
C LEU A 93 0.43 -2.59 10.79
N GLU A 94 -0.45 -2.99 11.71
CA GLU A 94 -0.72 -4.40 12.01
C GLU A 94 -1.26 -5.17 10.80
N ARG A 95 -2.25 -4.61 10.09
CA ARG A 95 -2.86 -5.24 8.90
C ARG A 95 -1.86 -5.33 7.74
N LEU A 96 -1.08 -4.28 7.54
CA LEU A 96 -0.04 -4.18 6.51
C LEU A 96 1.24 -4.93 6.90
N ARG A 97 1.34 -5.44 8.13
CA ARG A 97 2.47 -6.20 8.65
C ARG A 97 3.81 -5.46 8.49
N THR A 98 3.85 -4.19 8.87
CA THR A 98 5.05 -3.35 8.85
C THR A 98 5.16 -2.47 10.10
N ASP A 99 6.35 -1.95 10.36
CA ASP A 99 6.66 -0.94 11.37
C ASP A 99 6.56 0.52 10.86
#